data_AF-A0A1F9ATE3-F1
#
_entry.id   AF-A0A1F9ATE3-F1
#
_cell.length_a   1.000
_cell.length_b   1.000
_cell.length_c   1.000
_cell.angle_alpha   90.00
_cell.angle_beta   90.00
_cell.angle_gamma   90.00
#
_symmetry.space_group_name_H-M   'P 1'
#
loop_
_entity.id
_entity.type
_entity.pdbx_description
1 polymer ?
#
loop_
_entity_poly.entity_id
_entity_poly.type
_entity_poly.pdbx_seq_one_letter_code
_entity_poly.pdbx_strand_id
1 'polypeptide(L)' 'MDENGNGMADDAPDADSDTFDVCNPGDAGDTDGKLADCMDLNPSVNPGVTEGPSLDPTCSDGLDNDCDGNVDADDSPPCP' A
#
# COMPACT_ATOMS: atom_id res chain seq x y z
N MET A 1 10.96 -11.64 1.29
CA MET A 1 11.82 -12.63 1.96
C MET A 1 11.06 -13.93 1.82
N ASP A 2 10.62 -14.64 2.86
CA ASP A 2 9.52 -15.62 2.76
C ASP A 2 8.50 -15.11 3.79
N GLU A 3 7.51 -14.34 3.32
CA GLU A 3 6.56 -13.64 4.17
C GLU A 3 5.39 -14.56 4.61
N ASN A 4 5.04 -15.57 3.81
CA ASN A 4 3.94 -16.52 4.09
C ASN A 4 4.37 -17.79 4.85
N GLY A 5 5.69 -18.01 5.02
CA GLY A 5 6.26 -19.11 5.79
C GLY A 5 6.35 -20.46 5.06
N ASN A 6 6.38 -20.46 3.72
CA ASN A 6 6.46 -21.67 2.89
C ASN A 6 7.90 -22.10 2.53
N GLY A 7 8.90 -21.30 2.88
CA GLY A 7 10.33 -21.54 2.63
C GLY A 7 10.81 -21.21 1.22
N MET A 8 10.02 -20.50 0.42
CA MET A 8 10.35 -20.02 -0.92
C MET A 8 10.43 -18.50 -0.92
N ALA A 9 11.34 -17.92 -1.72
CA ALA A 9 11.27 -16.49 -2.05
C ALA A 9 10.32 -16.33 -3.24
N ASP A 10 9.07 -16.74 -3.04
CA ASP A 10 8.00 -16.61 -4.03
C ASP A 10 7.06 -15.44 -3.75
N ASP A 11 7.07 -14.92 -2.51
CA ASP A 11 6.42 -13.67 -2.14
C ASP A 11 7.22 -12.46 -2.62
N ALA A 12 6.50 -11.42 -3.06
CA ALA A 12 7.10 -10.11 -3.19
C ALA A 12 7.54 -9.64 -1.79
N PRO A 13 8.79 -9.14 -1.64
CA PRO A 13 9.27 -8.76 -0.34
C PRO A 13 8.58 -7.49 0.15
N ASP A 14 7.74 -7.59 1.19
CA ASP A 14 7.29 -6.45 2.01
C ASP A 14 8.53 -5.78 2.63
N ALA A 15 9.00 -4.69 2.01
CA ALA A 15 10.30 -4.11 2.33
C ALA A 15 10.26 -3.05 3.44
N ASP A 16 9.08 -2.64 3.91
CA ASP A 16 8.91 -1.71 5.02
C ASP A 16 8.14 -2.26 6.24
N SER A 17 7.65 -3.50 6.14
CA SER A 17 6.98 -4.26 7.19
C SER A 17 5.61 -3.70 7.62
N ASP A 18 4.86 -3.08 6.72
CA ASP A 18 3.46 -2.69 6.95
C ASP A 18 2.43 -3.77 6.55
N THR A 19 2.95 -4.93 6.13
CA THR A 19 2.25 -6.13 5.73
C THR A 19 1.70 -6.12 4.31
N PHE A 20 1.82 -5.06 3.53
CA PHE A 20 1.50 -5.06 2.11
C PHE A 20 2.78 -5.28 1.29
N ASP A 21 2.66 -5.91 0.13
CA ASP A 21 3.78 -6.16 -0.77
C ASP A 21 3.52 -5.54 -2.15
N VAL A 22 4.51 -5.47 -3.04
CA VAL A 22 4.35 -4.80 -4.34
C VAL A 22 3.43 -5.53 -5.36
N CYS A 23 2.90 -6.72 -5.05
CA CYS A 23 2.12 -7.54 -5.98
C CYS A 23 0.61 -7.46 -5.70
N ASN A 24 -0.22 -7.58 -6.75
CA ASN A 24 -1.68 -7.54 -6.60
C ASN A 24 -2.32 -8.94 -6.44
N PRO A 25 -3.59 -8.99 -5.94
CA PRO A 25 -4.48 -10.15 -5.99
C PRO A 25 -4.71 -10.66 -7.41
N GLY A 26 -3.81 -11.53 -7.87
CA GLY A 26 -3.84 -12.10 -9.22
C GLY A 26 -2.49 -12.18 -9.93
N ASP A 27 -1.44 -11.56 -9.38
CA ASP A 27 -0.09 -11.70 -9.90
C ASP A 27 0.51 -13.06 -9.49
N ALA A 28 1.34 -13.63 -10.37
CA ALA A 28 2.00 -14.90 -10.07
C ALA A 28 3.07 -14.68 -8.99
N GLY A 29 2.82 -15.21 -7.79
CA GLY A 29 3.68 -14.97 -6.62
C GLY A 29 2.97 -14.21 -5.50
N ASP A 30 1.79 -13.64 -5.74
CA ASP A 30 0.91 -13.22 -4.64
C ASP A 30 0.28 -14.46 -4.01
N THR A 31 0.61 -14.69 -2.74
CA THR A 31 0.14 -15.83 -1.95
C THR A 31 -0.68 -15.41 -0.74
N ASP A 32 -0.63 -14.14 -0.36
CA ASP A 32 -1.29 -13.61 0.83
C ASP A 32 -2.63 -12.93 0.51
N GLY A 33 -2.85 -12.61 -0.78
CA GLY A 33 -4.09 -12.08 -1.33
C GLY A 33 -4.34 -10.62 -0.97
N LYS A 34 -3.31 -9.88 -0.56
CA LYS A 34 -3.41 -8.45 -0.27
C LYS A 34 -3.25 -7.60 -1.51
N LEU A 35 -3.79 -6.39 -1.43
CA LEU A 35 -3.65 -5.38 -2.48
C LEU A 35 -2.18 -4.93 -2.57
N ALA A 36 -1.74 -4.55 -3.76
CA ALA A 36 -0.37 -4.10 -3.96
C ALA A 36 -0.10 -2.79 -3.22
N ASP A 37 1.04 -2.75 -2.54
CA ASP A 37 1.67 -1.54 -2.04
C ASP A 37 2.33 -0.77 -3.21
N CYS A 38 1.88 0.48 -3.39
CA CYS A 38 2.41 1.40 -4.36
C CYS A 38 3.77 2.00 -3.94
N MET A 39 4.15 1.91 -2.66
CA MET A 39 5.42 2.37 -2.11
C MET A 39 5.99 1.45 -1.00
N ASP A 40 6.40 0.25 -1.40
CA ASP A 40 7.06 -0.84 -0.63
C ASP A 40 8.33 -0.48 0.20
N LEU A 41 8.68 0.80 0.33
CA LEU A 41 9.74 1.31 1.19
C LEU A 41 9.24 2.37 2.19
N ASN A 42 7.93 2.59 2.26
CA ASN A 42 7.27 3.58 3.09
C ASN A 42 6.02 2.99 3.77
N PRO A 43 6.11 2.58 5.05
CA PRO A 43 5.06 1.82 5.73
C PRO A 43 3.81 2.65 6.09
N SER A 44 3.78 3.90 5.63
CA SER A 44 2.65 4.84 5.78
C SER A 44 1.89 5.01 4.47
N VAL A 45 2.31 4.36 3.39
CA VAL A 45 1.67 4.36 2.08
C VAL A 45 1.34 2.92 1.75
N ASN A 46 0.06 2.54 1.84
CA ASN A 46 -0.41 1.20 1.54
C ASN A 46 -1.94 1.16 1.44
N PRO A 47 -2.53 0.13 0.80
CA PRO A 47 -3.99 -0.03 0.68
C PRO A 47 -4.80 -0.09 1.99
N GLY A 48 -4.15 -0.14 3.15
CA GLY A 48 -4.76 -0.17 4.46
C GLY A 48 -4.89 1.20 5.15
N VAL A 49 -4.30 2.26 4.60
CA VAL A 49 -4.40 3.62 5.16
C VAL A 49 -5.40 4.48 4.37
N THR A 50 -5.42 5.78 4.62
CA THR A 50 -6.29 6.77 3.93
C THR A 50 -5.50 8.06 3.77
N GLU A 51 -5.85 8.90 2.79
CA GLU A 51 -5.34 10.29 2.69
C GLU A 51 -5.65 11.15 3.92
N GLY A 52 -6.58 10.72 4.77
CA GLY A 52 -6.92 11.42 6.00
C GLY A 52 -7.77 12.68 5.76
N PRO A 53 -8.17 13.39 6.82
CA PRO A 53 -8.95 14.61 6.70
C PRO A 53 -8.11 15.80 6.18
N SER A 54 -8.74 16.89 5.74
CA SER A 54 -8.10 18.09 5.13
C SER A 54 -7.06 18.85 5.94
N LEU A 55 -6.93 18.52 7.23
CA LEU A 55 -5.92 19.11 8.11
C LEU A 55 -4.81 18.10 8.46
N ASP A 56 -4.95 16.86 8.01
CA ASP A 56 -3.92 15.85 8.09
C ASP A 56 -2.86 16.14 7.01
N PRO A 57 -1.56 16.10 7.35
CA PRO A 57 -0.51 16.23 6.35
C PRO A 57 -0.62 15.24 5.20
N THR A 58 -1.16 14.03 5.42
CA THR A 58 -1.30 13.01 4.37
C THR A 58 -2.17 13.49 3.20
N CYS A 59 -3.19 14.30 3.45
CA CYS A 59 -4.07 14.86 2.41
C CYS A 59 -3.41 15.99 1.56
N SER A 60 -2.13 16.31 1.77
CA SER A 60 -1.43 17.34 0.99
C SER A 60 0.07 17.11 0.86
N ASP A 61 0.53 15.88 1.08
CA ASP A 61 1.95 15.52 1.01
C ASP A 61 2.38 15.10 -0.40
N GLY A 62 1.44 14.95 -1.33
CA GLY A 62 1.68 14.59 -2.71
C GLY A 62 1.86 13.10 -2.95
N LEU A 63 1.48 12.26 -1.98
CA LEU A 63 1.49 10.80 -2.07
C LEU A 63 0.06 10.28 -2.26
N ASP A 64 -0.05 9.11 -2.88
CA ASP A 64 -1.26 8.29 -2.88
C ASP A 64 -1.10 7.34 -1.69
N ASN A 65 -1.50 7.79 -0.51
CA ASN A 65 -1.27 7.08 0.74
C ASN A 65 -2.03 5.75 0.78
N ASP A 66 -3.20 5.64 0.15
CA ASP A 66 -4.01 4.41 0.16
C ASP A 66 -3.97 3.59 -1.14
N CYS A 67 -3.06 3.94 -2.05
CA CYS A 67 -2.77 3.23 -3.29
C CYS A 67 -4.02 2.98 -4.17
N ASP A 68 -5.00 3.88 -4.12
CA ASP A 68 -6.25 3.77 -4.88
C ASP A 68 -6.17 4.40 -6.30
N GLY A 69 -5.05 5.10 -6.56
CA GLY A 69 -4.74 5.78 -7.81
C GLY A 69 -5.09 7.26 -7.83
N ASN A 70 -5.66 7.80 -6.75
CA ASN A 70 -5.87 9.22 -6.52
C ASN A 70 -4.85 9.73 -5.49
N VAL A 71 -4.56 11.04 -5.52
CA VAL A 71 -3.54 11.65 -4.66
C VAL A 71 -4.19 12.79 -3.91
N ASP A 72 -3.92 12.89 -2.61
CA ASP A 72 -4.35 14.03 -1.78
C ASP A 72 -5.87 14.33 -1.95
N ALA A 73 -6.21 15.57 -2.31
CA ALA A 73 -7.57 16.07 -2.48
C ALA A 73 -8.31 15.55 -3.73
N ASP A 74 -7.64 14.80 -4.61
CA ASP A 74 -8.29 14.12 -5.74
C ASP A 74 -8.98 12.80 -5.30
N ASP A 75 -8.66 12.27 -4.11
CA ASP A 75 -9.31 11.10 -3.50
C ASP A 75 -10.76 11.40 -3.06
N SER A 76 -11.64 10.39 -3.06
CA SER A 76 -13.08 10.49 -2.78
C SER A 76 -13.54 9.56 -1.64
N PRO A 77 -14.12 10.08 -0.54
CA PRO A 77 -14.62 11.44 -0.41
C PRO A 77 -13.47 12.45 -0.28
N PRO A 78 -13.54 13.58 -1.02
CA PRO A 78 -12.51 14.60 -0.96
C PRO A 78 -12.31 14.98 0.48
N CYS A 79 -11.05 15.16 0.85
CA CYS A 79 -10.69 15.86 2.07
C CYS A 79 -11.69 17.01 2.30
N PRO A 80 -12.54 16.92 3.34
CA PRO A 80 -13.71 17.81 3.46
C PRO A 80 -13.39 19.29 3.71
#